data_AF-A0AA37UIK5-F1
#
_entry.id   AF-A0AA37UIK5-F1
#
_cell.length_a   1.000
_cell.length_b   1.000
_cell.length_c   1.000
_cell.angle_alpha   90.00
_cell.angle_beta   90.00
_cell.angle_gamma   90.00
#
_symmetry.space_group_name_H-M   'P 1'
#
loop_
_entity.id
_entity.type
_entity.pdbx_description
1 polymer ?
#
loop_
_entity_poly.entity_id
_entity_poly.type
_entity_poly.pdbx_seq_one_letter_code
_entity_poly.pdbx_strand_id
1 'polypeptide(L)'
;MDEEKSPLMRIPAEIRMMVYEHLLDDGGERRLAVRNKAMHQLPTGILKTYRRSPYRIIERSFHRQCFETTYHLASKTIMHPAIMAVNRQIHRETSHMLYGLHGFDFGGDVEAVVPFLRELTPTSRAMIREITIRKDGPLYYCESDRLDWANLCKYLRGLDKMIPNMRIIVEGGKPAAAWEGPQRLGVSDLRLLALIKHDSMEWIAELQKVEGIEHLEIVPHMRHLPAPGTTSTLLFAAFSASIDTALVEYLRIDCQLPATAASST
;
A
#
# COMPACT_ATOMS: atom_id res chain seq x y z
N MET A 1 -0.06 -33.71 -34.32
CA MET A 1 0.40 -32.33 -34.07
C MET A 1 0.26 -31.87 -32.61
N ASP A 2 -0.37 -32.62 -31.70
CA ASP A 2 -0.50 -32.21 -30.27
C ASP A 2 0.62 -32.73 -29.34
N GLU A 3 1.60 -33.49 -29.86
CA GLU A 3 2.64 -34.09 -29.02
C GLU A 3 3.64 -33.07 -28.43
N GLU A 4 3.75 -31.87 -28.99
CA GLU A 4 4.63 -30.81 -28.47
C GLU A 4 4.01 -29.96 -27.35
N LYS A 5 2.69 -30.05 -27.13
CA LYS A 5 2.06 -29.30 -26.03
C LYS A 5 2.30 -30.02 -24.71
N SER A 6 2.73 -29.26 -23.70
CA SER A 6 2.77 -29.72 -22.30
C SER A 6 1.46 -30.42 -21.91
N PRO A 7 1.48 -31.51 -21.12
CA PRO A 7 0.27 -32.22 -20.70
C PRO A 7 -0.81 -31.31 -20.11
N LEU A 8 -0.41 -30.33 -19.30
CA LEU A 8 -1.33 -29.34 -18.71
C LEU A 8 -2.03 -28.50 -19.79
N MET A 9 -1.37 -28.21 -20.91
CA MET A 9 -1.93 -27.43 -22.02
C MET A 9 -2.85 -28.25 -22.94
N ARG A 10 -2.86 -29.57 -22.83
CA ARG A 10 -3.78 -30.45 -23.56
C ARG A 10 -5.14 -30.58 -22.87
N ILE A 11 -5.16 -30.33 -21.56
CA ILE A 11 -6.39 -30.29 -20.76
C ILE A 11 -7.28 -29.15 -21.28
N PRO A 12 -8.60 -29.32 -21.43
CA PRO A 12 -9.53 -28.24 -21.81
C PRO A 12 -9.40 -27.01 -20.90
N ALA A 13 -9.66 -25.82 -21.45
CA ALA A 13 -9.46 -24.57 -20.72
C ALA A 13 -10.29 -24.50 -19.43
N GLU A 14 -11.50 -25.05 -19.46
CA GLU A 14 -12.45 -25.11 -18.35
C GLU A 14 -11.86 -25.88 -17.17
N ILE A 15 -11.26 -27.05 -17.44
CA ILE A 15 -10.62 -27.86 -16.41
C ILE A 15 -9.34 -27.18 -15.90
N ARG A 16 -8.58 -26.50 -16.78
CA ARG A 16 -7.43 -25.70 -16.34
C ARG A 16 -7.87 -24.58 -15.39
N MET A 17 -8.97 -23.89 -15.67
CA MET A 17 -9.51 -22.86 -14.79
C MET A 17 -9.86 -23.43 -13.41
N MET A 18 -10.53 -24.58 -13.34
CA MET A 18 -10.81 -25.26 -12.05
C MET A 18 -9.52 -25.58 -11.27
N VAL A 19 -8.46 -26.02 -11.97
CA VAL A 19 -7.15 -26.25 -11.35
C VAL A 19 -6.56 -24.95 -10.82
N TYR A 20 -6.64 -23.86 -11.60
CA TYR A 20 -6.13 -22.56 -11.16
C TYR A 20 -6.91 -22.00 -9.98
N GLU A 21 -8.23 -22.16 -9.95
CA GLU A 21 -9.09 -21.74 -8.84
C GLU A 21 -8.67 -22.44 -7.55
N HIS A 22 -8.38 -23.74 -7.63
CA HIS A 22 -7.87 -24.48 -6.48
C HIS A 22 -6.47 -24.04 -6.06
N LEU A 23 -5.57 -23.77 -7.00
CA LEU A 23 -4.19 -23.37 -6.70
C LEU A 23 -4.04 -21.93 -6.23
N LEU A 24 -4.96 -21.05 -6.62
CA LEU A 24 -4.97 -19.62 -6.30
C LEU A 24 -6.08 -19.27 -5.31
N ASP A 25 -6.63 -20.26 -4.61
CA ASP A 25 -7.59 -20.03 -3.54
C ASP A 25 -6.94 -19.23 -2.41
N ASP A 26 -7.45 -18.03 -2.21
CA ASP A 26 -7.02 -17.06 -1.21
C ASP A 26 -7.80 -17.23 0.11
N GLY A 27 -8.74 -18.17 0.19
CA GLY A 27 -9.64 -18.33 1.34
C GLY A 27 -10.67 -17.21 1.47
N GLY A 28 -10.92 -16.45 0.41
CA GLY A 28 -11.83 -15.30 0.38
C GLY A 28 -11.19 -13.96 0.76
N GLU A 29 -9.86 -13.88 0.78
CA GLU A 29 -9.14 -12.66 1.15
C GLU A 29 -9.10 -11.60 0.05
N ARG A 30 -10.03 -10.65 0.13
CA ARG A 30 -10.12 -9.52 -0.80
C ARG A 30 -8.85 -8.66 -0.90
N ARG A 31 -8.02 -8.61 0.15
CA ARG A 31 -6.80 -7.82 0.19
C ARG A 31 -5.60 -8.67 0.55
N LEU A 32 -4.64 -8.75 -0.37
CA LEU A 32 -3.39 -9.46 -0.18
C LEU A 32 -2.35 -8.53 0.42
N ALA A 33 -1.89 -8.86 1.63
CA ALA A 33 -0.85 -8.15 2.33
C ALA A 33 0.50 -8.44 1.68
N VAL A 34 1.13 -7.40 1.14
CA VAL A 34 2.50 -7.41 0.62
C VAL A 34 3.38 -6.66 1.62
N ARG A 35 4.46 -7.30 2.07
CA ARG A 35 5.37 -6.71 3.06
C ARG A 35 6.82 -6.84 2.62
N ASN A 36 7.68 -6.00 3.18
CA ASN A 36 9.12 -6.15 3.08
C ASN A 36 9.59 -7.42 3.81
N LYS A 37 10.60 -8.08 3.26
CA LYS A 37 11.35 -9.15 3.91
C LYS A 37 12.83 -8.98 3.63
N ALA A 38 13.60 -8.81 4.70
CA ALA A 38 15.03 -8.60 4.58
C ALA A 38 15.70 -9.83 3.95
N MET A 39 16.64 -9.61 3.03
CA MET A 39 17.28 -10.70 2.30
C MET A 39 18.02 -11.67 3.22
N HIS A 40 18.58 -11.18 4.33
CA HIS A 40 19.27 -12.01 5.33
C HIS A 40 18.32 -12.92 6.14
N GLN A 41 17.01 -12.67 6.10
CA GLN A 41 15.99 -13.52 6.73
C GLN A 41 15.46 -14.61 5.78
N LEU A 42 15.91 -14.62 4.51
CA LEU A 42 15.51 -15.65 3.56
C LEU A 42 16.35 -16.93 3.79
N PRO A 43 15.74 -18.12 3.71
CA PRO A 43 16.46 -19.38 3.83
C PRO A 43 17.61 -19.50 2.82
N THR A 44 18.77 -19.94 3.30
CA THR A 44 19.98 -20.17 2.51
C THR A 44 19.69 -21.18 1.40
N GLY A 45 19.76 -20.75 0.13
CA GLY A 45 19.48 -21.59 -1.05
C GLY A 45 18.31 -21.13 -1.91
N ILE A 46 17.34 -20.39 -1.35
CA ILE A 46 16.18 -19.86 -2.09
C ILE A 46 16.55 -18.65 -2.96
N LEU A 47 17.64 -17.94 -2.62
CA LEU A 47 18.12 -16.75 -3.36
C LEU A 47 18.35 -17.03 -4.86
N LYS A 48 18.71 -18.27 -5.25
CA LYS A 48 18.87 -18.64 -6.67
C LYS A 48 17.55 -18.80 -7.42
N THR A 49 16.46 -19.03 -6.70
CA THR A 49 15.09 -19.24 -7.24
C THR A 49 14.22 -18.01 -7.10
N TYR A 50 14.63 -17.03 -6.28
CA TYR A 50 13.90 -15.79 -6.06
C TYR A 50 13.99 -14.91 -7.30
N ARG A 51 12.86 -14.73 -8.00
CA ARG A 51 12.77 -13.87 -9.18
C ARG A 51 12.42 -12.41 -8.85
N ARG A 52 12.25 -12.09 -7.57
CA ARG A 52 11.88 -10.74 -7.11
C ARG A 52 13.11 -9.88 -7.02
N SER A 53 12.98 -8.65 -7.50
CA SER A 53 14.02 -7.64 -7.52
C SER A 53 14.35 -7.25 -6.09
N PRO A 54 15.64 -7.23 -5.73
CA PRO A 54 16.06 -6.57 -4.51
C PRO A 54 15.92 -5.06 -4.60
N TYR A 55 15.71 -4.43 -3.46
CA TYR A 55 15.86 -2.99 -3.27
C TYR A 55 16.39 -2.72 -1.86
N ARG A 56 16.90 -1.50 -1.64
CA ARG A 56 17.46 -1.11 -0.34
C ARG A 56 16.47 -0.23 0.41
N ILE A 57 16.38 -0.47 1.70
CA ILE A 57 15.55 0.32 2.62
C ILE A 57 16.39 0.78 3.80
N ILE A 58 15.98 1.89 4.39
CA ILE A 58 16.53 2.38 5.64
C ILE A 58 15.55 1.93 6.73
N GLU A 59 16.06 1.17 7.69
CA GLU A 59 15.25 0.71 8.81
C GLU A 59 14.63 1.90 9.56
N ARG A 60 13.33 1.80 9.86
CA ARG A 60 12.59 2.77 10.68
C ARG A 60 12.88 2.60 12.18
N SER A 61 14.13 2.30 12.52
CA SER A 61 14.62 2.14 13.88
C SER A 61 15.60 3.26 14.23
N PHE A 62 15.95 3.40 15.51
CA PHE A 62 16.97 4.34 15.96
C PHE A 62 18.34 4.10 15.29
N HIS A 63 18.62 2.86 14.89
CA HIS A 63 19.90 2.48 14.28
C HIS A 63 20.00 2.86 12.80
N ARG A 64 18.87 3.15 12.14
CA ARG A 64 18.77 3.57 10.73
C ARG A 64 19.63 2.73 9.79
N GLN A 65 19.65 1.41 9.97
CA GLN A 65 20.48 0.53 9.15
C GLN A 65 19.93 0.46 7.72
N CYS A 66 20.82 0.61 6.74
CA CYS A 66 20.47 0.38 5.34
C CYS A 66 20.71 -1.10 5.00
N PHE A 67 19.68 -1.79 4.53
CA PHE A 67 19.80 -3.20 4.14
C PHE A 67 19.00 -3.53 2.90
N GLU A 68 19.36 -4.65 2.27
CA GLU A 68 18.69 -5.17 1.09
C GLU A 68 17.47 -6.02 1.48
N THR A 69 16.34 -5.71 0.86
CA THR A 69 15.05 -6.34 1.09
C THR A 69 14.39 -6.67 -0.23
N THR A 70 13.31 -7.43 -0.17
CA THR A 70 12.38 -7.62 -1.27
C THR A 70 10.97 -7.74 -0.74
N TYR A 71 9.98 -7.58 -1.61
CA TYR A 71 8.60 -7.75 -1.21
C TYR A 71 8.21 -9.22 -1.21
N HIS A 72 7.26 -9.59 -0.36
CA HIS A 72 6.67 -10.92 -0.31
C HIS A 72 5.20 -10.86 0.08
N LEU A 73 4.46 -11.91 -0.25
CA LEU A 73 3.11 -12.11 0.26
C LEU A 73 3.21 -12.47 1.74
N ALA A 74 2.60 -11.64 2.59
CA ALA A 74 2.51 -11.82 4.03
C ALA A 74 1.13 -12.35 4.48
N SER A 75 0.10 -12.29 3.62
CA SER A 75 -1.19 -12.92 3.89
C SER A 75 -1.03 -14.41 4.13
N LYS A 76 -1.74 -14.93 5.14
CA LYS A 76 -1.72 -16.36 5.50
C LYS A 76 -2.69 -17.15 4.62
N THR A 77 -2.41 -17.18 3.33
CA THR A 77 -3.21 -17.87 2.31
C THR A 77 -2.46 -19.09 1.78
N ILE A 78 -3.17 -20.17 1.48
CA ILE A 78 -2.59 -21.39 0.89
C ILE A 78 -2.60 -21.26 -0.64
N MET A 79 -2.05 -20.16 -1.15
CA MET A 79 -1.94 -19.92 -2.58
C MET A 79 -0.59 -20.44 -3.12
N HIS A 80 -0.63 -20.94 -4.36
CA HIS A 80 0.53 -21.43 -5.10
C HIS A 80 0.79 -20.61 -6.38
N PRO A 81 1.10 -19.30 -6.27
CA PRO A 81 1.26 -18.41 -7.43
C PRO A 81 2.47 -18.75 -8.31
N ALA A 82 3.35 -19.65 -7.86
CA ALA A 82 4.47 -20.16 -8.65
C ALA A 82 4.03 -20.80 -9.98
N ILE A 83 2.79 -21.32 -10.05
CA ILE A 83 2.21 -21.87 -11.29
C ILE A 83 2.19 -20.85 -12.43
N MET A 84 1.99 -19.55 -12.10
CA MET A 84 1.96 -18.46 -13.08
C MET A 84 3.30 -18.28 -13.80
N ALA A 85 4.40 -18.73 -13.20
CA ALA A 85 5.73 -18.61 -13.78
C ALA A 85 6.09 -19.72 -14.78
N VAL A 86 5.23 -20.74 -14.94
CA VAL A 86 5.50 -21.94 -15.74
C VAL A 86 5.48 -21.63 -17.24
N ASN A 87 4.45 -20.93 -17.74
CA ASN A 87 4.40 -20.49 -19.13
C ASN A 87 3.53 -19.22 -19.31
N ARG A 88 3.63 -18.60 -20.49
CA ARG A 88 2.90 -17.36 -20.80
C ARG A 88 1.38 -17.53 -20.87
N GLN A 89 0.89 -18.70 -21.25
CA GLN A 89 -0.55 -18.95 -21.40
C GLN A 89 -1.23 -19.09 -20.03
N ILE A 90 -0.66 -19.90 -19.14
CA ILE A 90 -1.05 -20.04 -17.73
C ILE A 90 -1.00 -18.67 -17.07
N HIS A 91 0.09 -17.91 -17.24
CA HIS A 91 0.19 -16.57 -16.68
C HIS A 91 -0.96 -15.67 -17.13
N ARG A 92 -1.34 -15.70 -18.43
CA ARG A 92 -2.46 -14.91 -18.96
C ARG A 92 -3.80 -15.36 -18.38
N GLU A 93 -4.06 -16.66 -18.36
CA GLU A 93 -5.31 -17.25 -17.85
C GLU A 93 -5.50 -16.94 -16.35
N THR A 94 -4.43 -16.98 -15.57
CA THR A 94 -4.44 -16.77 -14.11
C THR A 94 -4.29 -15.32 -13.67
N SER A 95 -3.81 -14.42 -14.54
CA SER A 95 -3.52 -13.02 -14.16
C SER A 95 -4.75 -12.31 -13.59
N HIS A 96 -5.92 -12.53 -14.17
CA HIS A 96 -7.15 -11.89 -13.67
C HIS A 96 -7.52 -12.38 -12.28
N MET A 97 -7.33 -13.67 -12.01
CA MET A 97 -7.65 -14.29 -10.72
C MET A 97 -6.82 -13.68 -9.60
N LEU A 98 -5.50 -13.51 -9.82
CA LEU A 98 -4.64 -12.92 -8.79
C LEU A 98 -4.71 -11.38 -8.76
N TYR A 99 -4.53 -10.71 -9.90
CA TYR A 99 -4.38 -9.24 -9.92
C TYR A 99 -5.69 -8.48 -10.11
N GLY A 100 -6.72 -9.13 -10.66
CA GLY A 100 -8.01 -8.50 -10.94
C GLY A 100 -9.05 -8.66 -9.85
N LEU A 101 -8.96 -9.72 -9.03
CA LEU A 101 -9.90 -9.99 -7.93
C LEU A 101 -9.46 -9.44 -6.57
N HIS A 102 -8.19 -9.05 -6.44
CA HIS A 102 -7.61 -8.66 -5.16
C HIS A 102 -7.15 -7.19 -5.16
N GLY A 103 -7.31 -6.54 -4.01
CA GLY A 103 -6.54 -5.35 -3.66
C GLY A 103 -5.19 -5.75 -3.04
N PHE A 104 -4.19 -4.89 -3.17
CA PHE A 104 -2.87 -5.13 -2.59
C PHE A 104 -2.61 -4.16 -1.44
N ASP A 105 -2.48 -4.69 -0.22
CA ASP A 105 -2.17 -3.90 0.96
C ASP A 105 -0.68 -3.94 1.24
N PHE A 106 -0.02 -2.79 1.21
CA PHE A 106 1.41 -2.65 1.51
C PHE A 106 1.68 -2.25 2.96
N GLY A 107 0.65 -1.89 3.73
CA GLY A 107 0.82 -1.40 5.09
C GLY A 107 1.80 -0.24 5.13
N GLY A 108 2.74 -0.27 6.08
CA GLY A 108 3.77 0.76 6.19
C GLY A 108 4.88 0.67 5.13
N ASP A 109 4.96 -0.42 4.36
CA ASP A 109 6.05 -0.69 3.41
C ASP A 109 5.82 0.01 2.05
N VAL A 110 5.70 1.34 2.07
CA VAL A 110 5.44 2.21 0.91
C VAL A 110 6.42 1.93 -0.25
N GLU A 111 7.69 1.70 0.10
CA GLU A 111 8.77 1.43 -0.83
C GLU A 111 8.59 0.13 -1.63
N ALA A 112 7.78 -0.82 -1.14
CA ALA A 112 7.54 -2.11 -1.78
C ALA A 112 6.59 -1.98 -2.98
N VAL A 113 5.79 -0.90 -3.04
CA VAL A 113 4.80 -0.67 -4.11
C VAL A 113 5.47 -0.57 -5.47
N VAL A 114 6.53 0.23 -5.59
CA VAL A 114 7.18 0.49 -6.88
C VAL A 114 7.85 -0.77 -7.46
N PRO A 115 8.70 -1.50 -6.71
CA PRO A 115 9.24 -2.79 -7.14
C PRO A 115 8.15 -3.79 -7.52
N PHE A 116 7.09 -3.89 -6.72
CA PHE A 116 5.95 -4.78 -7.00
C PHE A 116 5.31 -4.46 -8.34
N LEU A 117 4.88 -3.20 -8.56
CA LEU A 117 4.19 -2.80 -9.78
C LEU A 117 5.10 -2.88 -11.02
N ARG A 118 6.40 -2.61 -10.88
CA ARG A 118 7.36 -2.62 -11.98
C ARG A 118 7.65 -4.02 -12.51
N GLU A 119 7.51 -5.04 -11.68
CA GLU A 119 7.70 -6.44 -12.10
C GLU A 119 6.52 -7.04 -12.83
N LEU A 120 5.35 -6.41 -12.73
CA LEU A 120 4.16 -6.89 -13.41
C LEU A 120 4.23 -6.60 -14.90
N THR A 121 3.68 -7.52 -15.69
CA THR A 121 3.44 -7.24 -17.11
C THR A 121 2.46 -6.06 -17.23
N PRO A 122 2.51 -5.25 -18.30
CA PRO A 122 1.56 -4.14 -18.48
C PRO A 122 0.09 -4.58 -18.38
N THR A 123 -0.23 -5.78 -18.87
CA THR A 123 -1.57 -6.37 -18.78
C THR A 123 -1.97 -6.69 -17.35
N SER A 124 -1.10 -7.35 -16.57
CA SER A 124 -1.38 -7.68 -15.16
C SER A 124 -1.45 -6.43 -14.28
N ARG A 125 -0.55 -5.46 -14.51
CA ARG A 125 -0.56 -4.17 -13.82
C ARG A 125 -1.87 -3.41 -14.03
N ALA A 126 -2.40 -3.46 -15.25
CA ALA A 126 -3.69 -2.84 -15.60
C ALA A 126 -4.92 -3.50 -14.96
N MET A 127 -4.77 -4.71 -14.40
CA MET A 127 -5.85 -5.40 -13.69
C MET A 127 -5.97 -4.93 -12.24
N ILE A 128 -4.91 -4.35 -11.67
CA ILE A 128 -4.92 -3.87 -10.29
C ILE A 128 -5.93 -2.74 -10.15
N ARG A 129 -6.89 -2.95 -9.26
CA ARG A 129 -7.95 -1.97 -8.98
C ARG A 129 -7.71 -1.18 -7.70
N GLU A 130 -7.10 -1.80 -6.70
CA GLU A 130 -6.98 -1.23 -5.37
C GLU A 130 -5.59 -1.44 -4.80
N ILE A 131 -5.01 -0.37 -4.23
CA ILE A 131 -3.84 -0.45 -3.36
C ILE A 131 -4.16 0.18 -2.00
N THR A 132 -3.67 -0.44 -0.93
CA THR A 132 -3.75 0.08 0.43
C THR A 132 -2.35 0.40 0.95
N ILE A 133 -2.19 1.58 1.55
CA ILE A 133 -0.91 2.05 2.10
C ILE A 133 -1.19 2.72 3.45
N ARG A 134 -0.29 2.53 4.42
CA ARG A 134 -0.36 3.17 5.74
C ARG A 134 0.62 4.33 5.83
N LYS A 135 0.11 5.49 6.23
CA LYS A 135 0.91 6.64 6.63
C LYS A 135 1.08 6.62 8.15
N ASP A 136 2.29 6.37 8.61
CA ASP A 136 2.63 6.42 10.03
C ASP A 136 2.65 7.89 10.54
N GLY A 137 2.36 8.06 11.83
CA GLY A 137 2.29 9.39 12.46
C GLY A 137 3.68 10.03 12.63
N PRO A 138 3.77 11.36 12.72
CA PRO A 138 5.03 12.09 12.80
C PRO A 138 5.81 11.86 14.11
N LEU A 139 5.18 11.27 15.14
CA LEU A 139 5.85 10.99 16.42
C LEU A 139 6.99 9.97 16.31
N TYR A 140 6.97 9.15 15.25
CA TYR A 140 8.00 8.15 14.96
C TYR A 140 8.80 8.52 13.70
N TYR A 141 9.09 9.83 13.55
CA TYR A 141 9.70 10.43 12.36
C TYR A 141 10.82 9.59 11.72
N CYS A 142 10.66 9.30 10.42
CA CYS A 142 11.69 8.71 9.58
C CYS A 142 11.77 9.50 8.27
N GLU A 143 12.94 10.08 7.95
CA GLU A 143 13.16 10.80 6.68
C GLU A 143 12.91 9.93 5.44
N SER A 144 13.02 8.60 5.56
CA SER A 144 12.73 7.69 4.45
C SER A 144 11.29 7.83 3.97
N ASP A 145 10.33 7.98 4.90
CA ASP A 145 8.90 7.99 4.58
C ASP A 145 8.57 9.09 3.55
N ARG A 146 9.08 10.30 3.76
CA ARG A 146 8.93 11.40 2.79
C ARG A 146 9.42 11.03 1.39
N LEU A 147 10.62 10.44 1.30
CA LEU A 147 11.22 10.03 0.03
C LEU A 147 10.46 8.87 -0.62
N ASP A 148 9.98 7.93 0.20
CA ASP A 148 9.20 6.77 -0.23
C ASP A 148 7.86 7.21 -0.84
N TRP A 149 7.14 8.13 -0.19
CA TRP A 149 5.92 8.74 -0.72
C TRP A 149 6.15 9.53 -2.01
N ALA A 150 7.22 10.34 -2.07
CA ALA A 150 7.56 11.09 -3.28
C ALA A 150 7.91 10.15 -4.45
N ASN A 151 8.66 9.07 -4.19
CA ASN A 151 9.01 8.07 -5.19
C ASN A 151 7.78 7.29 -5.68
N LEU A 152 6.90 6.89 -4.75
CA LEU A 152 5.62 6.27 -5.07
C LEU A 152 4.78 7.16 -5.99
N CYS A 153 4.51 8.40 -5.58
CA CYS A 153 3.66 9.31 -6.34
C CYS A 153 4.29 9.67 -7.69
N LYS A 154 5.62 9.82 -7.76
CA LYS A 154 6.34 9.96 -9.04
C LYS A 154 6.14 8.76 -9.95
N TYR A 155 6.22 7.54 -9.42
CA TYR A 155 6.02 6.33 -10.19
C TYR A 155 4.57 6.21 -10.68
N LEU A 156 3.59 6.45 -9.82
CA LEU A 156 2.16 6.39 -10.18
C LEU A 156 1.81 7.35 -11.31
N ARG A 157 2.32 8.59 -11.28
CA ARG A 157 2.15 9.56 -12.38
C ARG A 157 2.69 9.09 -13.74
N GLY A 158 3.69 8.22 -13.73
CA GLY A 158 4.33 7.71 -14.95
C GLY A 158 3.67 6.45 -15.51
N LEU A 159 2.57 5.96 -14.94
CA LEU A 159 1.90 4.76 -15.43
C LEU A 159 1.02 5.06 -16.65
N ASP A 160 0.95 4.10 -17.58
CA ASP A 160 0.04 4.21 -18.74
C ASP A 160 -1.43 4.00 -18.35
N LYS A 161 -1.66 3.23 -17.28
CA LYS A 161 -2.98 2.94 -16.71
C LYS A 161 -2.92 3.13 -15.21
N MET A 162 -3.81 3.99 -14.70
CA MET A 162 -3.88 4.34 -13.29
C MET A 162 -4.56 3.27 -12.46
N ILE A 163 -4.26 3.28 -11.17
CA ILE A 163 -4.93 2.45 -10.17
C ILE A 163 -6.11 3.27 -9.66
N PRO A 164 -7.36 2.85 -9.92
CA PRO A 164 -8.54 3.69 -9.66
C PRO A 164 -8.82 3.88 -8.18
N ASN A 165 -8.58 2.86 -7.35
CA ASN A 165 -8.91 2.90 -5.93
C ASN A 165 -7.64 2.92 -5.08
N MET A 166 -7.53 3.92 -4.22
CA MET A 166 -6.44 4.03 -3.26
C MET A 166 -7.01 4.17 -1.86
N ARG A 167 -6.56 3.30 -0.95
CA ARG A 167 -6.94 3.33 0.46
C ARG A 167 -5.73 3.74 1.28
N ILE A 168 -5.84 4.84 2.03
CA ILE A 168 -4.77 5.36 2.88
C ILE A 168 -5.18 5.23 4.33
N ILE A 169 -4.45 4.38 5.04
CA ILE A 169 -4.61 4.22 6.49
C ILE A 169 -3.72 5.26 7.16
N VAL A 170 -4.32 6.26 7.80
CA VAL A 170 -3.59 7.33 8.49
C VAL A 170 -3.52 6.99 9.97
N GLU A 171 -2.30 6.84 10.50
CA GLU A 171 -2.08 6.60 11.92
C GLU A 171 -2.42 7.86 12.73
N GLY A 172 -3.28 7.68 13.73
CA GLY A 172 -3.63 8.71 14.70
C GLY A 172 -3.40 8.23 16.13
N GLY A 173 -3.35 9.17 17.06
CA GLY A 173 -3.27 8.93 18.49
C GLY A 173 -4.58 9.29 19.19
N LYS A 174 -5.05 8.41 20.07
CA LYS A 174 -6.15 8.66 21.01
C LYS A 174 -5.56 8.92 22.40
N PRO A 175 -5.60 10.17 22.89
CA PRO A 175 -5.09 10.55 24.21
C PRO A 175 -5.74 9.78 25.36
N ALA A 176 -4.92 9.43 26.35
CA ALA A 176 -5.35 8.76 27.59
C ALA A 176 -6.17 9.66 28.52
N ALA A 177 -5.94 10.97 28.45
CA ALA A 177 -6.58 11.98 29.27
C ALA A 177 -6.89 13.23 28.43
N ALA A 178 -7.80 14.06 28.92
CA ALA A 178 -8.02 15.39 28.36
C ALA A 178 -6.73 16.22 28.46
N TRP A 179 -6.52 17.09 27.49
CA TRP A 179 -5.38 17.99 27.44
C TRP A 179 -5.86 19.41 27.18
N GLU A 180 -5.06 20.40 27.58
CA GLU A 180 -5.33 21.80 27.27
C GLU A 180 -4.88 22.13 25.84
N GLY A 181 -5.73 22.84 25.09
CA GLY A 181 -5.45 23.25 23.72
C GLY A 181 -6.46 22.71 22.69
N PRO A 182 -6.14 22.81 21.39
CA PRO A 182 -7.06 22.39 20.34
C PRO A 182 -7.34 20.90 20.44
N GLN A 183 -8.63 20.55 20.52
CA GLN A 183 -9.08 19.16 20.57
C GLN A 183 -9.16 18.54 19.17
N ARG A 184 -9.38 19.39 18.16
CA ARG A 184 -9.57 18.99 16.77
C ARG A 184 -9.19 20.13 15.85
N LEU A 185 -8.55 19.80 14.74
CA LEU A 185 -8.21 20.75 13.70
C LEU A 185 -9.36 20.90 12.70
N GLY A 186 -9.60 22.14 12.26
CA GLY A 186 -10.48 22.46 11.14
C GLY A 186 -9.73 22.50 9.80
N VAL A 187 -10.46 22.66 8.70
CA VAL A 187 -9.87 22.75 7.35
C VAL A 187 -8.87 23.92 7.23
N SER A 188 -9.16 25.05 7.86
CA SER A 188 -8.24 26.21 7.88
C SER A 188 -6.91 25.89 8.56
N ASP A 189 -6.94 25.09 9.64
CA ASP A 189 -5.72 24.66 10.32
C ASP A 189 -4.92 23.70 9.44
N LEU A 190 -5.60 22.79 8.72
CA LEU A 190 -4.96 21.89 7.77
C LEU A 190 -4.34 22.62 6.58
N ARG A 191 -4.95 23.70 6.08
CA ARG A 191 -4.35 24.59 5.09
C ARG A 191 -3.05 25.21 5.59
N LEU A 192 -3.04 25.66 6.85
CA LEU A 192 -1.82 26.19 7.47
C LEU A 192 -0.75 25.10 7.57
N LEU A 193 -1.11 23.89 8.04
CA LEU A 193 -0.18 22.76 8.13
C LEU A 193 0.40 22.37 6.76
N ALA A 194 -0.42 22.40 5.70
CA ALA A 194 0.05 22.16 4.35
C ALA A 194 1.01 23.26 3.85
N LEU A 195 0.70 24.54 4.15
CA LEU A 195 1.55 25.67 3.77
C LEU A 195 2.94 25.61 4.42
N ILE A 196 3.00 25.26 5.71
CA ILE A 196 4.28 25.11 6.44
C ILE A 196 4.95 23.75 6.17
N LYS A 197 4.36 22.91 5.32
CA LYS A 197 4.84 21.56 4.99
C LYS A 197 5.06 20.69 6.22
N HIS A 198 4.10 20.72 7.16
CA HIS A 198 4.16 19.87 8.33
C HIS A 198 4.17 18.38 7.93
N ASP A 199 4.94 17.56 8.65
CA ASP A 199 5.15 16.13 8.33
C ASP A 199 3.84 15.32 8.19
N SER A 200 2.78 15.72 8.91
CA SER A 200 1.45 15.12 8.81
C SER A 200 0.77 15.33 7.45
N MET A 201 1.14 16.38 6.71
CA MET A 201 0.48 16.84 5.48
C MET A 201 1.37 16.71 4.23
N GLU A 202 2.69 16.54 4.39
CA GLU A 202 3.63 16.60 3.27
C GLU A 202 3.32 15.58 2.16
N TRP A 203 2.94 14.36 2.51
CA TRP A 203 2.58 13.30 1.56
C TRP A 203 1.39 13.68 0.65
N ILE A 204 0.49 14.55 1.12
CA ILE A 204 -0.68 15.01 0.37
C ILE A 204 -0.27 15.86 -0.83
N ALA A 205 0.78 16.68 -0.67
CA ALA A 205 1.29 17.51 -1.76
C ALA A 205 1.85 16.66 -2.91
N GLU A 206 2.43 15.49 -2.62
CA GLU A 206 2.86 14.54 -3.65
C GLU A 206 1.68 13.76 -4.24
N LEU A 207 0.72 13.35 -3.40
CA LEU A 207 -0.47 12.64 -3.84
C LEU A 207 -1.35 13.49 -4.77
N GLN A 208 -1.50 14.79 -4.50
CA GLN A 208 -2.27 15.71 -5.33
C GLN A 208 -1.77 15.76 -6.79
N LYS A 209 -0.50 15.45 -7.02
CA LYS A 209 0.08 15.43 -8.37
C LYS A 209 -0.30 14.16 -9.13
N VAL A 210 -0.84 13.13 -8.47
CA VAL A 210 -1.24 11.86 -9.08
C VAL A 210 -2.63 12.02 -9.68
N GLU A 211 -2.73 11.82 -10.99
CA GLU A 211 -3.98 11.89 -11.72
C GLU A 211 -4.67 10.52 -11.82
N GLY A 212 -5.96 10.50 -12.13
CA GLY A 212 -6.71 9.27 -12.43
C GLY A 212 -7.05 8.38 -11.22
N ILE A 213 -6.90 8.89 -9.99
CA ILE A 213 -7.51 8.29 -8.81
C ILE A 213 -9.03 8.54 -8.90
N GLU A 214 -9.83 7.48 -8.96
CA GLU A 214 -11.29 7.54 -9.02
C GLU A 214 -11.91 7.54 -7.61
N HIS A 215 -11.29 6.81 -6.68
CA HIS A 215 -11.74 6.73 -5.30
C HIS A 215 -10.55 6.73 -4.33
N LEU A 216 -10.54 7.71 -3.43
CA LEU A 216 -9.58 7.79 -2.34
C LEU A 216 -10.29 7.54 -1.01
N GLU A 217 -9.98 6.45 -0.33
CA GLU A 217 -10.54 6.14 0.99
C GLU A 217 -9.53 6.45 2.10
N ILE A 218 -9.91 7.33 3.03
CA ILE A 218 -9.10 7.68 4.20
C ILE A 218 -9.61 6.92 5.41
N VAL A 219 -8.72 6.17 6.05
CA VAL A 219 -9.06 5.29 7.17
C VAL A 219 -8.24 5.71 8.39
N PRO A 220 -8.86 6.18 9.48
CA PRO A 220 -8.13 6.44 10.71
C PRO A 220 -7.71 5.12 11.37
N HIS A 221 -6.44 5.02 11.76
CA HIS A 221 -5.95 3.94 12.63
C HIS A 221 -5.46 4.52 13.95
N MET A 222 -6.36 4.54 14.93
CA MET A 222 -6.10 5.16 16.24
C MET A 222 -5.33 4.22 17.15
N ARG A 223 -4.17 4.67 17.63
CA ARG A 223 -3.37 4.02 18.68
C ARG A 223 -3.50 4.76 20.01
N HIS A 224 -3.20 4.09 21.11
CA HIS A 224 -3.11 4.74 22.41
C HIS A 224 -2.01 5.81 22.38
N LEU A 225 -2.33 7.02 22.85
CA LEU A 225 -1.40 8.12 23.02
C LEU A 225 -1.40 8.54 24.50
N PRO A 226 -0.24 8.66 25.17
CA PRO A 226 -0.16 9.26 26.49
C PRO A 226 -0.71 10.68 26.51
N ALA A 227 -1.00 11.24 27.69
CA ALA A 227 -1.49 12.61 27.81
C ALA A 227 -0.53 13.58 27.08
N PRO A 228 -1.01 14.34 26.07
CA PRO A 228 -0.19 15.27 25.32
C PRO A 228 0.46 16.31 26.23
N GLY A 229 1.79 16.37 26.24
CA GLY A 229 2.56 17.29 27.07
C GLY A 229 3.51 18.21 26.28
N THR A 230 3.62 17.98 24.96
CA THR A 230 4.50 18.75 24.07
C THR A 230 3.69 19.31 22.91
N THR A 231 4.13 20.41 22.30
CA THR A 231 3.45 20.99 21.12
C THR A 231 3.23 19.98 20.01
N SER A 232 4.20 19.11 19.74
CA SER A 232 4.09 18.05 18.72
C SER A 232 3.03 17.00 19.07
N THR A 233 2.93 16.59 20.33
CA THR A 233 1.92 15.61 20.78
C THR A 233 0.52 16.22 20.84
N LEU A 234 0.41 17.51 21.20
CA LEU A 234 -0.83 18.28 21.15
C LEU A 234 -1.35 18.40 19.72
N LEU A 235 -0.49 18.81 18.80
CA LEU A 235 -0.83 18.93 17.39
C LEU A 235 -1.19 17.58 16.77
N PHE A 236 -0.43 16.53 17.07
CA PHE A 236 -0.73 15.18 16.60
C PHE A 236 -2.08 14.67 17.13
N ALA A 237 -2.41 14.89 18.40
CA ALA A 237 -3.70 14.53 18.98
C ALA A 237 -4.86 15.29 18.28
N ALA A 238 -4.71 16.60 18.09
CA ALA A 238 -5.71 17.42 17.40
C ALA A 238 -5.90 17.03 15.93
N PHE A 239 -4.80 16.71 15.23
CA PHE A 239 -4.82 16.20 13.86
C PHE A 239 -5.52 14.83 13.80
N SER A 240 -5.21 13.94 14.75
CA SER A 240 -5.79 12.60 14.82
C SER A 240 -7.31 12.64 14.91
N ALA A 241 -7.85 13.55 15.71
CA ALA A 241 -9.30 13.78 15.82
C ALA A 241 -9.96 14.36 14.55
N SER A 242 -9.18 14.70 13.53
CA SER A 242 -9.63 15.33 12.28
C SER A 242 -9.47 14.46 11.03
N ILE A 243 -8.88 13.27 11.15
CA ILE A 243 -8.51 12.38 10.03
C ILE A 243 -9.71 11.97 9.17
N ASP A 244 -10.82 11.59 9.80
CA ASP A 244 -12.03 11.09 9.13
C ASP A 244 -12.97 12.20 8.65
N THR A 245 -12.60 13.46 8.90
CA THR A 245 -13.51 14.59 8.76
C THR A 245 -12.84 15.77 8.08
N ALA A 246 -12.14 16.64 8.83
CA ALA A 246 -11.55 17.85 8.25
C ALA A 246 -10.47 17.50 7.20
N LEU A 247 -9.72 16.42 7.40
CA LEU A 247 -8.74 15.94 6.42
C LEU A 247 -9.42 15.47 5.13
N VAL A 248 -10.51 14.71 5.24
CA VAL A 248 -11.29 14.27 4.06
C VAL A 248 -11.89 15.46 3.32
N GLU A 249 -12.41 16.45 4.07
CA GLU A 249 -12.95 17.69 3.50
C GLU A 249 -11.85 18.51 2.79
N TYR A 250 -10.69 18.67 3.42
CA TYR A 250 -9.53 19.33 2.83
C TYR A 250 -9.07 18.64 1.54
N LEU A 251 -8.94 17.31 1.54
CA LEU A 251 -8.57 16.55 0.35
C LEU A 251 -9.57 16.74 -0.80
N ARG A 252 -10.87 16.84 -0.48
CA ARG A 252 -11.93 17.02 -1.47
C ARG A 252 -11.99 18.44 -2.03
N ILE A 253 -11.98 19.45 -1.17
CA ILE A 253 -12.21 20.85 -1.55
C ILE A 253 -10.93 21.48 -2.06
N ASP A 254 -9.83 21.34 -1.31
CA ASP A 254 -8.58 22.05 -1.58
C ASP A 254 -7.66 21.24 -2.51
N CYS A 255 -7.61 19.92 -2.37
CA CYS A 255 -6.76 19.07 -3.22
C CYS A 255 -7.49 18.50 -4.44
N GLN A 256 -8.81 18.65 -4.54
CA GLN A 256 -9.64 18.11 -5.64
C GLN A 256 -9.53 16.58 -5.80
N LEU A 257 -9.23 15.86 -4.72
CA LEU A 257 -9.17 14.40 -4.71
C LEU A 257 -10.55 13.82 -4.38
N PRO A 258 -10.96 12.68 -4.96
CA PRO A 258 -12.25 12.03 -4.65
C PRO A 258 -12.19 11.28 -3.31
N ALA A 259 -11.89 12.03 -2.25
CA ALA A 259 -11.68 11.53 -0.90
C ALA A 259 -12.99 11.23 -0.18
N THR A 260 -13.04 10.10 0.50
CA THR A 260 -14.12 9.65 1.38
C THR A 260 -13.55 9.12 2.68
N ALA A 261 -14.30 9.27 3.76
CA ALA A 261 -13.97 8.63 5.03
C ALA A 261 -14.39 7.15 4.95
N ALA A 262 -13.59 6.27 5.53
CA ALA A 262 -13.97 4.88 5.71
C ALA A 262 -15.30 4.80 6.47
N SER A 263 -16.26 4.05 5.93
CA SER A 263 -17.49 3.78 6.65
C SER A 263 -17.15 2.93 7.87
N SER A 264 -17.49 3.41 9.07
CA SER A 264 -17.33 2.64 10.30
C SER A 264 -18.11 1.33 10.17
N THR A 265 -17.39 0.24 9.89
CA THR A 265 -17.86 -1.14 9.83
C THR A 265 -17.11 -1.94 10.88
#